data_AF-A0A7C1A945-F1
#
_entry.id   AF-A0A7C1A945-F1
#
_cell.length_a   1.000
_cell.length_b   1.000
_cell.length_c   1.000
_cell.angle_alpha   90.00
_cell.angle_beta   90.00
_cell.angle_gamma   90.00
#
_symmetry.space_group_name_H-M   'P 1'
#
loop_
_entity.id
_entity.type
_entity.pdbx_description
1 polymer ?
#
loop_
_entity_poly.entity_id
_entity_poly.type
_entity_poly.pdbx_seq_one_letter_code
_entity_poly.pdbx_strand_id
1 'polypeptide(L)' 'MKKYEQIDISGDVGLHISGNTLKELFENAALGISDLSTDISGLKEIKKKRSPLIPTAARTFWSCGSTN' A
#
# COMPACT_ATOMS: atom_id res chain seq x y z
N MET A 1 -1.19 15.20 12.81
CA MET A 1 -0.17 14.13 12.96
C MET A 1 0.37 13.81 11.58
N LYS A 2 1.69 13.62 11.45
CA LYS A 2 2.27 13.11 10.19
C LYS A 2 1.78 11.67 9.99
N LYS A 3 1.30 11.35 8.78
CA LYS A 3 0.76 10.01 8.44
C LYS A 3 1.88 9.00 8.19
N TYR A 4 3.00 9.50 7.68
CA TYR A 4 4.21 8.74 7.43
C TYR A 4 5.45 9.62 7.60
N GLU A 5 6.58 8.99 7.90
CA GLU A 5 7.89 9.63 8.01
C GLU A 5 8.92 8.82 7.20
N GLN A 6 9.75 9.51 6.43
CA GLN A 6 10.82 8.88 5.67
C GLN A 6 12.02 8.61 6.58
N ILE A 7 12.56 7.39 6.51
CA ILE A 7 13.80 6.99 7.15
C ILE A 7 14.82 6.84 6.04
N ASP A 8 15.89 7.62 6.13
CA ASP A 8 17.01 7.51 5.20
C ASP A 8 17.76 6.20 5.45
N ILE A 9 17.88 5.40 4.40
CA ILE A 9 18.58 4.12 4.40
C ILE A 9 19.54 4.19 3.22
N SER A 10 20.81 3.85 3.41
CA SER A 10 21.79 3.93 2.33
C SER A 10 21.35 3.08 1.13
N GLY A 11 20.94 3.73 0.04
CA GLY A 11 20.53 3.10 -1.21
C GLY A 11 19.03 2.82 -1.34
N ASP A 12 18.24 3.04 -0.29
CA ASP A 12 16.79 2.80 -0.25
C ASP A 12 16.07 3.91 0.54
N VAL A 13 14.74 3.84 0.64
CA VAL A 13 13.97 4.71 1.54
C VAL A 13 13.05 3.86 2.39
N GLY A 14 13.18 3.99 3.71
CA GLY A 14 12.24 3.42 4.66
C GLY A 14 11.05 4.35 4.89
N LEU A 15 9.88 3.80 5.17
CA LEU A 15 8.70 4.56 5.56
C LEU A 15 8.18 4.07 6.91
N HIS A 16 8.16 4.96 7.90
CA HIS A 16 7.48 4.73 9.16
C HIS A 16 6.04 5.22 9.05
N ILE A 17 5.07 4.30 9.16
CA ILE A 17 3.65 4.60 8.99
C ILE A 17 2.94 4.55 10.34
N SER A 18 2.13 5.57 10.61
CA SER A 18 1.27 5.62 11.80
C SER A 18 -0.20 5.55 11.43
N GLY A 19 -1.00 4.89 12.27
CA GLY A 19 -2.44 4.72 12.08
C GLY A 19 -3.08 4.02 13.27
N ASN A 20 -4.37 4.25 13.49
CA ASN A 20 -5.10 3.67 14.62
C ASN A 20 -5.65 2.27 14.30
N THR A 21 -5.73 1.93 13.02
CA THR A 21 -6.22 0.64 12.55
C THR A 21 -5.30 0.06 11.49
N LEU A 22 -5.34 -1.26 11.32
CA LEU A 22 -4.54 -1.94 10.30
C LEU A 22 -4.87 -1.44 8.88
N LYS A 23 -6.15 -1.18 8.59
CA LYS A 23 -6.59 -0.62 7.31
C LYS A 23 -5.97 0.76 7.05
N GLU A 24 -5.98 1.62 8.07
CA GLU A 24 -5.40 2.95 8.00
C GLU A 24 -3.88 2.89 7.80
N LEU A 25 -3.19 1.93 8.43
CA LEU A 25 -1.76 1.71 8.19
C LEU A 25 -1.47 1.38 6.72
N PHE A 26 -2.24 0.48 6.10
CA PHE A 26 -2.03 0.16 4.68
C PHE A 26 -2.37 1.34 3.75
N GLU A 27 -3.42 2.10 4.04
CA GLU A 27 -3.79 3.29 3.27
C GLU A 27 -2.70 4.37 3.37
N ASN A 28 -2.20 4.64 4.58
CA ASN A 28 -1.12 5.60 4.80
C ASN A 28 0.21 5.14 4.18
N ALA A 29 0.48 3.84 4.16
CA ALA A 29 1.64 3.26 3.46
C ALA A 29 1.58 3.51 1.95
N ALA A 30 0.43 3.25 1.34
CA ALA A 30 0.22 3.52 -0.08
C ALA A 30 0.39 5.01 -0.41
N LEU A 31 -0.07 5.91 0.46
CA LEU A 31 0.16 7.35 0.32
C LEU A 31 1.64 7.72 0.41
N GLY A 32 2.38 7.17 1.38
CA GLY A 32 3.81 7.45 1.54
C GLY A 32 4.66 7.01 0.34
N ILE A 33 4.35 5.84 -0.23
CA ILE A 33 5.02 5.35 -1.46
C ILE A 33 4.66 6.22 -2.66
N SER A 34 3.39 6.63 -2.78
CA SER A 34 2.93 7.46 -3.89
C SER A 34 3.58 8.84 -3.84
N ASP A 35 3.68 9.44 -2.66
CA ASP A 35 4.33 10.73 -2.42
C ASP A 35 5.84 10.69 -2.70
N LEU A 36 6.50 9.57 -2.35
CA LEU A 36 7.91 9.33 -2.72
C LEU A 36 8.10 9.27 -4.24
N SER A 37 7.13 8.71 -4.97
CA SER A 37 7.21 8.57 -6.42
C SER A 37 6.89 9.86 -7.17
N THR A 38 5.93 10.66 -6.68
CA THR A 38 5.47 11.89 -7.34
C THR A 38 4.68 12.76 -6.35
N ASP A 39 4.67 14.07 -6.56
CA ASP A 39 3.82 14.98 -5.77
C ASP A 39 2.33 14.65 -5.98
N ILE A 40 1.69 14.19 -4.91
CA ILE A 40 0.28 13.80 -4.89
C ILE A 40 -0.67 14.92 -4.45
N SER A 41 -0.14 16.07 -4.01
CA SER A 41 -0.97 17.16 -3.45
C SER A 41 -1.92 17.80 -4.46
N GLY A 42 -1.57 17.75 -5.75
CA GLY A 42 -2.37 18.29 -6.86
C GLY A 42 -3.25 17.28 -7.60
N LEU A 43 -3.27 16.00 -7.19
CA LEU A 43 -3.99 14.96 -7.92
C LEU A 43 -5.51 15.05 -7.69
N LYS A 44 -6.27 15.03 -8.79
CA LYS A 44 -7.74 14.88 -8.77
C LYS A 44 -8.10 13.41 -8.94
N GLU A 45 -9.04 12.91 -8.13
CA GLU A 45 -9.57 11.56 -8.29
C GLU A 45 -10.45 11.47 -9.55
N ILE A 46 -9.91 10.90 -10.63
CA ILE A 46 -10.65 10.71 -11.89
C ILE A 46 -11.27 9.31 -11.96
N LYS A 47 -10.64 8.30 -11.35
CA LYS A 47 -11.08 6.89 -11.42
C LYS A 47 -10.78 6.17 -10.10
N LYS A 48 -11.74 5.37 -9.64
CA LYS A 48 -11.59 4.50 -8.46
C LYS A 48 -11.50 3.05 -8.89
N LYS A 49 -10.38 2.39 -8.59
CA LYS A 49 -10.17 0.97 -8.85
C LYS A 49 -9.99 0.24 -7.51
N ARG A 50 -10.70 -0.87 -7.32
CA ARG A 50 -10.53 -1.75 -6.15
C ARG A 50 -9.64 -2.92 -6.55
N SER A 51 -8.61 -3.18 -5.76
CA SER A 51 -7.76 -4.36 -5.87
C SER A 51 -8.02 -5.27 -4.67
N PRO A 52 -8.55 -6.49 -4.86
CA PRO A 52 -8.57 -7.47 -3.78
C PRO A 52 -7.13 -7.91 -3.49
N LEU A 53 -6.67 -7.66 -2.27
CA LEU A 53 -5.42 -8.23 -1.76
C LEU A 53 -5.73 -9.66 -1.30
N ILE A 54 -5.38 -10.62 -2.16
CA ILE A 54 -5.38 -12.03 -1.80
C ILE A 54 -3.94 -12.36 -1.42
N PRO A 55 -3.64 -12.77 -0.17
CA PRO A 55 -2.30 -13.18 0.19
C PRO A 55 -1.85 -14.30 -0.76
N THR A 56 -0.63 -14.20 -1.28
CA THR A 56 -0.10 -15.10 -2.33
C THR A 56 -0.22 -16.58 -1.95
N ALA A 57 -0.12 -16.89 -0.65
CA ALA A 57 -0.36 -18.24 -0.12
C ALA A 57 -1.80 -18.75 -0.31
N ALA A 58 -2.81 -17.87 -0.26
CA ALA A 58 -4.20 -18.21 -0.54
C ALA A 58 -4.50 -18.29 -2.05
N ARG A 59 -3.70 -17.63 -2.89
CA ARG A 59 -3.82 -17.70 -4.36
C ARG A 59 -3.40 -19.08 -4.89
N THR A 60 -2.39 -19.71 -4.29
CA THR A 60 -2.00 -21.09 -4.62
C THR A 60 -3.08 -22.13 -4.27
N PHE A 61 -3.84 -21.92 -3.20
CA PHE A 61 -4.92 -22.83 -2.82
C PHE A 61 -6.10 -22.80 -3.81
N TRP A 62 -6.45 -21.62 -4.33
CA TRP A 62 -7.52 -21.49 -5.33
C TRP A 62 -7.13 -22.16 -6.67
N SER A 63 -5.86 -22.08 -7.07
CA SER A 63 -5.40 -22.68 -8.34
C SER A 63 -5.43 -24.21 -8.34
N CYS A 64 -5.36 -24.86 -7.17
CA CYS A 64 -5.41 -26.33 -7.06
C CYS A 64 -6.81 -26.88 -6.79
N GLY A 65 -7.78 -26.06 -6.37
CA GLY A 65 -9.13 -26.51 -6.02
C GLY A 65 -10.13 -26.56 -7.19
N SER A 66 -9.70 -26.30 -8.43
CA SER A 66 -10.58 -26.19 -9.61
C SER A 66 -10.26 -27.23 -10.68
N THR A 67 -10.10 -28.49 -10.29
CA THR A 67 -10.28 -29.64 -11.20
C THR A 67 -11.28 -30.57 -10.53
N ASN A 68 -12.54 -30.38 -10.90
CA ASN A 68 -13.60 -31.37 -10.75
C ASN A 68 -14.14 -31.64 -12.16
#